data_AF-A0A413R8N5-F1
#
_entry.id   AF-A0A413R8N5-F1
#
_cell.length_a   1.000
_cell.length_b   1.000
_cell.length_c   1.000
_cell.angle_alpha   90.00
_cell.angle_beta   90.00
_cell.angle_gamma   90.00
#
_symmetry.space_group_name_H-M   'P 1'
#
loop_
_entity.id
_entity.type
_entity.pdbx_description
1 polymer ?
#
loop_
_entity_poly.entity_id
_entity_poly.type
_entity_poly.pdbx_seq_one_letter_code
_entity_poly.pdbx_strand_id
1 'polypeptide(L)'
;MASFFDTSAKKDGAVFWSGNKQGAMDYAANNNRTMLEQTPGGQVFDGWNSLSKVLPDWDAGKNQAKPLWEALSKQYANGAEGSVKYVHPDGYIGNVFKTIEQPILLDKIGKGIVQFEEIVL
;
A
#
# COMPACT_ATOMS: atom_id res chain seq x y z
N MET A 1 -21.74 1.69 -0.40
CA MET A 1 -21.29 1.80 1.00
C MET A 1 -19.76 1.89 1.07
N ALA A 2 -19.16 3.01 0.71
CA ALA A 2 -17.70 3.14 0.78
C ALA A 2 -17.32 4.62 1.01
N SER A 3 -17.23 5.03 2.27
CA SER A 3 -16.80 6.40 2.61
C SER A 3 -16.03 6.50 3.94
N PHE A 4 -15.87 5.40 4.69
CA PHE A 4 -15.23 5.49 6.00
C PHE A 4 -13.69 5.42 5.94
N PHE A 5 -13.11 4.89 4.86
CA PHE A 5 -11.67 4.80 4.68
C PHE A 5 -11.29 5.27 3.27
N ASP A 6 -10.93 6.55 3.15
CA ASP A 6 -10.39 7.09 1.92
C ASP A 6 -8.94 6.62 1.75
N THR A 7 -8.76 5.63 0.88
CA THR A 7 -7.46 5.11 0.44
C THR A 7 -7.13 5.54 -0.97
N SER A 8 -7.64 6.68 -1.43
CA SER A 8 -7.29 7.18 -2.75
C SER A 8 -5.97 7.94 -2.72
N ALA A 9 -5.17 7.74 -3.76
CA ALA A 9 -4.08 8.64 -4.10
C ALA A 9 -4.51 9.48 -5.30
N LYS A 10 -3.92 10.66 -5.45
CA LYS A 10 -4.08 11.44 -6.69
C LYS A 10 -3.59 10.60 -7.88
N LYS A 11 -4.14 10.87 -9.07
CA LYS A 11 -3.60 10.33 -10.32
C LYS A 11 -2.09 10.66 -10.40
N ASP A 12 -1.31 9.70 -10.87
CA ASP A 12 0.16 9.78 -10.93
C ASP A 12 0.85 9.89 -9.56
N GLY A 13 0.12 9.66 -8.46
CA GLY A 13 0.57 9.90 -7.10
C GLY A 13 0.73 8.64 -6.24
N ALA A 14 0.32 7.46 -6.70
CA ALA A 14 0.33 6.27 -5.85
C ALA A 14 1.75 5.68 -5.71
N VAL A 15 2.11 5.33 -4.47
CA VAL A 15 3.36 4.65 -4.10
C VAL A 15 3.05 3.43 -3.26
N PHE A 16 3.47 2.28 -3.75
CA PHE A 16 3.47 1.00 -3.05
C PHE A 16 4.87 0.76 -2.49
N TRP A 17 4.97 -0.02 -1.41
CA TRP A 17 6.27 -0.31 -0.84
C TRP A 17 6.35 -1.69 -0.20
N SER A 18 7.58 -2.17 0.01
CA SER A 18 7.84 -3.41 0.74
C SER A 18 9.20 -3.35 1.40
N GLY A 19 9.31 -3.80 2.65
CA GLY A 19 10.60 -3.96 3.35
C GLY A 19 11.21 -2.66 3.88
N ASN A 20 11.29 -1.62 3.05
CA ASN A 20 11.89 -0.33 3.40
C ASN A 20 10.83 0.77 3.54
N LYS A 21 10.09 0.76 4.66
CA LYS A 21 9.02 1.74 4.92
C LYS A 21 9.53 3.18 4.92
N GLN A 22 10.62 3.43 5.65
CA GLN A 22 11.15 4.78 5.80
C GLN A 22 11.65 5.33 4.46
N GLY A 23 12.38 4.52 3.68
CA GLY A 23 12.82 4.93 2.33
C GLY A 23 11.63 5.22 1.40
N ALA A 24 10.55 4.45 1.49
CA ALA A 24 9.33 4.72 0.73
C ALA A 24 8.59 5.98 1.20
N MET A 25 8.54 6.24 2.51
CA MET A 25 8.01 7.50 3.06
C MET A 25 8.78 8.70 2.54
N ASP A 26 10.11 8.63 2.60
CA ASP A 26 11.00 9.71 2.15
C ASP A 26 10.87 9.90 0.63
N TYR A 27 10.80 8.81 -0.14
CA TYR A 27 10.55 8.87 -1.58
C TYR A 27 9.20 9.52 -1.90
N ALA A 28 8.12 9.11 -1.23
CA ALA A 28 6.80 9.67 -1.45
C ALA A 28 6.75 11.17 -1.14
N ALA A 29 7.33 11.57 -0.01
CA ALA A 29 7.43 12.98 0.40
C ALA A 29 8.23 13.82 -0.62
N ASN A 30 9.38 13.31 -1.06
CA ASN A 30 10.24 14.02 -2.01
C ASN A 30 9.66 14.12 -3.43
N ASN A 31 8.74 13.21 -3.80
CA ASN A 31 8.17 13.14 -5.15
C ASN A 31 6.70 13.61 -5.23
N ASN A 32 6.16 14.24 -4.18
CA ASN A 32 4.74 14.64 -4.10
C ASN A 32 3.76 13.48 -4.35
N ARG A 33 4.11 12.30 -3.85
CA ARG A 33 3.33 11.07 -3.97
C ARG A 33 2.75 10.69 -2.60
N THR A 34 1.84 9.72 -2.59
CA THR A 34 1.09 9.30 -1.41
C THR A 34 1.10 7.79 -1.30
N MET A 35 1.54 7.26 -0.18
CA MET A 35 1.41 5.84 0.15
C MET A 35 0.06 5.53 0.81
N LEU A 36 -0.32 4.26 0.86
CA LEU A 36 -1.53 3.83 1.57
C LEU A 36 -1.59 4.40 3.00
N GLU A 37 -0.51 4.28 3.77
CA GLU A 37 -0.45 4.73 5.17
C GLU A 37 -0.55 6.25 5.34
N GLN A 38 -0.36 7.01 4.26
CA GLN A 38 -0.48 8.46 4.27
C GLN A 38 -1.89 8.94 3.90
N THR A 39 -2.79 8.05 3.45
CA THR A 39 -4.17 8.41 3.19
C THR A 39 -4.98 8.44 4.48
N PRO A 40 -6.10 9.18 4.54
CA PRO A 40 -6.97 9.19 5.72
C PRO A 40 -7.43 7.78 6.15
N GLY A 41 -7.69 6.90 5.17
CA GLY A 41 -8.04 5.50 5.38
C GLY A 41 -6.89 4.63 5.88
N GLY A 42 -5.66 4.87 5.43
CA GLY A 42 -4.48 4.15 5.92
C GLY A 42 -3.97 4.65 7.26
N GLN A 43 -4.20 5.92 7.61
CA GLN A 43 -3.85 6.47 8.94
C GLN A 43 -4.61 5.81 10.08
N VAL A 44 -5.78 5.22 9.79
CA VAL A 44 -6.53 4.41 10.77
C VAL A 44 -5.69 3.22 11.25
N PHE A 45 -4.76 2.72 10.44
CA PHE A 45 -3.83 1.67 10.85
C PHE A 45 -2.72 2.15 11.79
N ASP A 46 -2.33 3.43 11.75
CA ASP A 46 -1.35 3.96 12.69
C ASP A 46 -1.93 4.02 14.11
N GLY A 47 -3.23 4.35 14.22
CA GLY A 47 -4.02 4.19 15.44
C GLY A 47 -4.27 2.71 15.80
N TRP A 48 -4.44 1.83 14.81
CA TRP A 48 -4.58 0.39 15.01
C TRP A 48 -3.30 -0.26 15.55
N ASN A 49 -2.12 0.30 15.27
CA ASN A 49 -0.86 -0.16 15.87
C ASN A 49 -0.81 0.10 17.40
N SER A 50 -1.66 0.99 17.90
CA SER A 50 -1.91 1.14 19.34
C SER A 50 -2.92 0.09 19.86
N LEU A 51 -3.86 -0.35 19.01
CA LEU A 51 -4.78 -1.46 19.30
C LEU A 51 -4.10 -2.85 19.16
N SER A 52 -3.06 -2.97 18.34
CA SER A 52 -2.25 -4.19 18.19
C SER A 52 -1.35 -4.44 19.39
N LYS A 53 -1.08 -3.45 20.25
CA LYS A 53 -0.47 -3.69 21.57
C LYS A 53 -1.37 -4.47 22.52
N VAL A 54 -2.66 -4.58 22.20
CA VAL A 54 -3.68 -5.32 22.97
C VAL A 54 -4.14 -6.60 22.24
N LEU A 55 -3.67 -6.82 21.00
CA LEU A 55 -4.03 -7.96 20.17
C LEU A 55 -2.75 -8.74 19.77
N PRO A 56 -2.81 -10.05 19.47
CA PRO A 56 -1.60 -10.88 19.39
C PRO A 56 -0.70 -10.54 18.20
N ASP A 57 0.61 -10.71 18.42
CA ASP A 57 1.74 -10.41 17.53
C ASP A 57 1.68 -11.05 16.13
N TRP A 58 2.41 -10.39 15.21
CA TRP A 58 2.58 -10.67 13.78
C TRP A 58 2.95 -12.13 13.44
N ASP A 59 3.73 -12.80 14.31
CA ASP A 59 4.22 -14.17 14.13
C ASP A 59 3.23 -15.27 14.57
N ALA A 60 2.16 -14.92 15.29
CA ALA A 60 1.29 -15.91 15.94
C ALA A 60 0.10 -16.39 15.09
N GLY A 61 -0.03 -15.96 13.82
CA GLY A 61 -1.12 -16.39 12.93
C GLY A 61 -2.54 -15.95 13.35
N LYS A 62 -2.68 -15.08 14.35
CA LYS A 62 -3.96 -14.60 14.92
C LYS A 62 -4.28 -13.15 14.51
N ASN A 63 -3.90 -12.77 13.30
CA ASN A 63 -3.88 -11.38 12.88
C ASN A 63 -5.27 -10.92 12.39
N GLN A 64 -6.15 -10.51 13.31
CA GLN A 64 -7.48 -9.98 12.99
C GLN A 64 -7.43 -8.76 12.05
N ALA A 65 -6.29 -8.06 12.00
CA ALA A 65 -6.06 -6.90 11.14
C ALA A 65 -5.62 -7.27 9.71
N LYS A 66 -5.17 -8.51 9.46
CA LYS A 66 -4.69 -8.94 8.14
C LYS A 66 -5.76 -8.83 7.05
N PRO A 67 -7.01 -9.30 7.25
CA PRO A 67 -8.07 -9.12 6.26
C PRO A 67 -8.36 -7.64 5.99
N LEU A 68 -8.22 -6.76 6.99
CA LEU A 68 -8.41 -5.32 6.82
C LEU A 68 -7.28 -4.71 6.00
N TRP A 69 -6.03 -5.11 6.25
CA TRP A 69 -4.86 -4.68 5.47
C TRP A 69 -4.97 -5.11 4.02
N GLU A 70 -5.36 -6.36 3.77
CA GLU A 70 -5.60 -6.88 2.43
C GLU A 70 -6.75 -6.13 1.74
N ALA A 71 -7.83 -5.81 2.47
CA ALA A 71 -8.96 -5.05 1.94
C ALA A 71 -8.60 -3.61 1.56
N LEU A 72 -7.86 -2.88 2.41
CA LEU A 72 -7.42 -1.52 2.09
C LEU A 72 -6.36 -1.50 0.99
N SER A 73 -5.40 -2.43 1.02
CA SER A 73 -4.39 -2.56 -0.05
C SER A 73 -5.07 -2.85 -1.38
N LYS A 74 -6.09 -3.73 -1.39
CA LYS A 74 -6.94 -3.97 -2.55
C LYS A 74 -7.69 -2.71 -2.98
N GLN A 75 -8.27 -1.94 -2.05
CA GLN A 75 -8.99 -0.71 -2.37
C GLN A 75 -8.05 0.35 -2.97
N TYR A 76 -6.88 0.53 -2.37
CA TYR A 76 -5.83 1.45 -2.82
C TYR A 76 -5.29 1.07 -4.21
N ALA A 77 -4.98 -0.21 -4.44
CA ALA A 77 -4.57 -0.72 -5.76
C ALA A 77 -5.66 -0.54 -6.83
N ASN A 78 -6.93 -0.75 -6.47
CA ASN A 78 -8.05 -0.49 -7.39
C ASN A 78 -8.23 1.00 -7.68
N GLY A 79 -7.93 1.89 -6.73
CA GLY A 79 -8.01 3.34 -6.90
C GLY A 79 -6.80 3.99 -7.57
N ALA A 80 -5.67 3.29 -7.67
CA ALA A 80 -4.44 3.84 -8.25
C ALA A 80 -4.57 4.05 -9.77
N GLU A 81 -4.25 5.24 -10.27
CA GLU A 81 -4.33 5.57 -11.71
C GLU A 81 -3.10 6.36 -12.17
N GLY A 82 -2.74 6.21 -13.44
CA GLY A 82 -1.57 6.87 -14.02
C GLY A 82 -0.27 6.23 -13.57
N SER A 83 0.74 7.04 -13.26
CA SER A 83 2.07 6.63 -12.83
C SER A 83 2.09 6.17 -11.38
N VAL A 84 2.32 4.87 -11.21
CA VAL A 84 2.43 4.17 -9.93
C VAL A 84 3.87 3.74 -9.71
N LYS A 85 4.38 3.93 -8.48
CA LYS A 85 5.73 3.49 -8.10
C LYS A 85 5.67 2.37 -7.07
N TYR A 86 6.62 1.45 -7.14
CA TYR A 86 6.83 0.42 -6.13
C TYR A 86 8.23 0.52 -5.56
N VAL A 87 8.33 0.83 -4.27
CA VAL A 87 9.60 1.03 -3.56
C VAL A 87 9.95 -0.20 -2.74
N HIS A 88 11.08 -0.84 -3.02
CA HIS A 88 11.50 -2.03 -2.28
C HIS A 88 13.02 -2.20 -2.27
N PRO A 89 13.60 -2.92 -1.28
CA PRO A 89 15.00 -3.28 -1.33
C PRO A 89 15.25 -4.32 -2.41
N ASP A 90 16.50 -4.39 -2.88
CA ASP A 90 16.90 -5.33 -3.93
C ASP A 90 16.61 -6.78 -3.50
N GLY A 91 16.03 -7.56 -4.42
CA GLY A 91 15.63 -8.94 -4.17
C GLY A 91 14.48 -9.16 -3.17
N TYR A 92 13.82 -8.11 -2.68
CA TYR A 92 12.71 -8.24 -1.73
C TYR A 92 11.38 -7.81 -2.31
N ILE A 93 10.37 -8.69 -2.24
CA ILE A 93 8.98 -8.38 -2.59
C ILE A 93 8.10 -8.76 -1.41
N GLY A 94 7.33 -7.79 -0.90
CA GLY A 94 6.43 -8.00 0.24
C GLY A 94 5.24 -8.89 -0.13
N ASN A 95 4.77 -9.69 0.83
CA ASN A 95 3.70 -10.66 0.58
C ASN A 95 2.36 -10.00 0.21
N VAL A 96 2.01 -8.88 0.84
CA VAL A 96 0.78 -8.12 0.52
C VAL A 96 0.85 -7.57 -0.90
N PHE A 97 1.99 -6.96 -1.26
CA PHE A 97 2.21 -6.48 -2.61
C PHE A 97 2.09 -7.62 -3.62
N LYS A 98 2.84 -8.72 -3.42
CA LYS A 98 2.86 -9.88 -4.32
C LYS A 98 1.49 -10.53 -4.52
N THR A 99 0.72 -10.69 -3.45
CA THR A 99 -0.52 -11.49 -3.49
C THR A 99 -1.78 -10.67 -3.74
N ILE A 100 -1.78 -9.38 -3.40
CA ILE A 100 -2.96 -8.51 -3.48
C ILE A 100 -2.76 -7.38 -4.49
N GLU A 101 -1.72 -6.57 -4.33
CA GLU A 101 -1.59 -5.31 -5.06
C GLU A 101 -1.05 -5.52 -6.48
N GLN A 102 0.01 -6.30 -6.63
CA GLN A 102 0.65 -6.65 -7.88
C GLN A 102 -0.33 -7.23 -8.92
N PRO A 103 -1.17 -8.25 -8.63
CA PRO A 103 -2.09 -8.78 -9.63
C PRO A 103 -3.13 -7.73 -10.09
N ILE A 104 -3.55 -6.83 -9.21
CA ILE A 104 -4.47 -5.73 -9.56
C ILE A 104 -3.75 -4.71 -10.46
N LEU A 105 -2.54 -4.31 -10.09
CA LEU A 105 -1.74 -3.37 -10.89
C LEU A 105 -1.43 -3.95 -12.27
N LEU A 106 -1.09 -5.24 -12.38
CA LEU A 106 -0.87 -5.92 -13.66
C LEU A 106 -2.10 -5.90 -14.57
N ASP A 107 -3.28 -6.18 -14.04
CA ASP A 107 -4.55 -6.07 -14.79
C ASP A 107 -4.79 -4.62 -15.27
N LYS A 108 -4.51 -3.61 -14.43
CA LYS A 108 -4.65 -2.19 -14.77
C LYS A 108 -3.61 -1.72 -15.81
N ILE A 109 -2.40 -2.27 -15.78
CA ILE A 109 -1.38 -2.06 -16.81
C ILE A 109 -1.87 -2.61 -18.15
N GLY A 110 -2.41 -3.84 -18.16
CA GLY A 110 -3.00 -4.45 -19.36
C GLY A 110 -4.15 -3.63 -19.97
N LYS A 111 -4.86 -2.86 -19.15
CA LYS A 111 -5.94 -1.95 -19.55
C LYS A 111 -5.47 -0.53 -19.89
N GLY A 112 -4.18 -0.22 -19.74
CA GLY A 112 -3.62 1.12 -19.96
C GLY A 112 -4.04 2.17 -18.91
N ILE A 113 -4.55 1.74 -17.75
CA ILE A 113 -5.00 2.63 -16.66
C ILE A 113 -3.81 3.07 -15.79
N VAL A 114 -2.82 2.17 -15.65
CA VAL A 114 -1.64 2.37 -14.81
C VAL A 114 -0.36 2.16 -15.61
N GLN A 115 0.64 2.99 -15.32
CA GLN A 115 2.04 2.77 -15.68
C GLN A 115 2.81 2.47 -14.40
N PHE A 116 3.53 1.36 -14.37
CA PHE A 116 4.21 0.86 -13.18
C PHE A 116 5.72 1.00 -13.32
N GLU A 117 6.39 1.46 -12.26
CA GLU A 117 7.84 1.58 -12.18
C GLU A 117 8.34 1.14 -10.81
N GLU A 118 9.39 0.33 -10.81
CA GLU A 118 10.06 -0.16 -9.59
C GLU A 118 11.20 0.78 -9.21
N ILE A 119 11.29 1.07 -7.91
CA ILE A 119 12.31 1.91 -7.31
C ILE A 119 13.01 1.07 -6.25
N VAL A 120 14.28 0.76 -6.50
CA VAL A 120 15.08 -0.04 -5.58
C VAL A 120 15.80 0.90 -4.60
N LEU A 121 15.53 0.78 -3.29
CA LEU A 121 16.11 1.60 -2.21
C LEU A 121 16.65 0.76 -1.04
#